data_AF-A0A662ZK44-F1
#
_entry.id   AF-A0A662ZK44-F1
#
_cell.length_a   1.000
_cell.length_b   1.000
_cell.length_c   1.000
_cell.angle_alpha   90.00
_cell.angle_beta   90.00
_cell.angle_gamma   90.00
#
_symmetry.space_group_name_H-M   'P 1'
#
loop_
_entity.id
_entity.type
_entity.pdbx_description
1 polymer ?
#
loop_
_entity_poly.entity_id
_entity_poly.type
_entity_poly.pdbx_seq_one_letter_code
_entity_poly.pdbx_strand_id
1 'polypeptide(L)'
;MSNKILILPNFADQELPSEGLDRYDSIFLLTEDQDNLPFKVVKNLMSIAKSQQVDIDFLEIPHKTENELFISLAFKIARLAAEDGNTQVTFVTENRNYDNLVDAAKSNGYAVARAEGFSRISAIPSGPSQIQNPIKPTEVSSSKPAAKVEEVQQEKSSPKEEAKEASGDKNKKLIASLLSGKN
;
A
#
# COMPACT_ATOMS: atom_id res chain seq x y z
N MET A 1 14.43 13.99 6.94
CA MET A 1 14.74 12.57 7.19
C MET A 1 13.61 11.75 6.54
N SER A 2 13.20 10.59 7.06
CA SER A 2 11.88 10.00 6.74
C SER A 2 10.96 10.27 7.92
N ASN A 3 9.79 10.89 7.71
CA ASN A 3 8.80 11.03 8.77
C ASN A 3 8.20 9.64 9.04
N LYS A 4 8.36 9.11 10.25
CA LYS A 4 7.88 7.79 10.64
C LYS A 4 6.66 7.94 11.52
N ILE A 5 5.54 7.46 10.99
CA ILE A 5 4.23 7.60 11.59
C ILE A 5 3.73 6.24 12.04
N LEU A 6 3.44 6.13 13.33
CA LEU A 6 2.74 4.98 13.90
C LEU A 6 1.24 5.25 13.87
N ILE A 7 0.43 4.26 13.50
CA ILE A 7 -1.03 4.31 13.63
C ILE A 7 -1.50 3.10 14.44
N LEU A 8 -2.29 3.36 15.47
CA LEU A 8 -2.94 2.33 16.28
C LEU A 8 -4.44 2.35 16.02
N PRO A 9 -4.99 1.41 15.22
CA PRO A 9 -6.41 1.39 14.90
C PRO A 9 -7.34 1.06 16.08
N ASN A 10 -6.88 0.20 16.99
CA ASN A 10 -7.70 -0.35 18.07
C ASN A 10 -7.15 0.12 19.43
N PHE A 11 -7.08 1.43 19.68
CA PHE A 11 -6.59 1.97 20.96
C PHE A 11 -7.67 1.91 22.06
N ALA A 12 -8.04 0.69 22.47
CA ALA A 12 -9.02 0.43 23.51
C ALA A 12 -8.37 0.46 24.92
N ASP A 13 -7.98 1.66 25.38
CA ASP A 13 -7.38 1.94 26.70
C ASP A 13 -6.12 1.14 27.08
N GLN A 14 -5.52 0.44 26.12
CA GLN A 14 -4.30 -0.32 26.33
C GLN A 14 -3.11 0.59 26.68
N GLU A 15 -2.28 0.15 27.62
CA GLU A 15 -1.07 0.89 28.00
C GLU A 15 -0.05 0.77 26.86
N LEU A 16 0.28 1.90 26.21
CA LEU A 16 1.34 1.92 25.20
C LEU A 16 2.67 1.51 25.86
N PRO A 17 3.44 0.58 25.27
CA PRO A 17 4.77 0.27 25.77
C PRO A 17 5.68 1.48 25.58
N SER A 18 6.63 1.68 26.49
CA SER A 18 7.66 2.70 26.29
C SER A 18 8.75 2.27 25.30
N GLU A 19 8.91 0.98 25.03
CA GLU A 19 10.01 0.48 24.18
C GLU A 19 9.67 0.61 22.68
N GLY A 20 10.53 1.32 21.93
CA GLY A 20 10.47 1.40 20.47
C GLY A 20 9.56 2.48 19.89
N LEU A 21 8.89 3.28 20.74
CA LEU A 21 8.12 4.45 20.29
C LEU A 21 9.04 5.61 19.87
N ASP A 22 10.19 5.75 20.53
CA ASP A 22 11.34 6.62 20.20
C ASP A 22 11.82 6.54 18.74
N ARG A 23 11.39 5.52 18.01
CA ARG A 23 11.72 5.30 16.59
C ARG A 23 10.78 6.03 15.63
N TYR A 24 9.68 6.59 16.10
CA TYR A 24 8.65 7.29 15.34
C TYR A 24 8.64 8.78 15.68
N ASP A 25 8.38 9.62 14.69
CA ASP A 25 8.27 11.08 14.87
C ASP A 25 6.85 11.45 15.38
N SER A 26 5.82 10.69 14.97
CA SER A 26 4.43 10.89 15.39
C SER A 26 3.67 9.58 15.57
N ILE A 27 2.72 9.55 16.51
CA ILE A 27 1.82 8.44 16.80
C ILE A 27 0.37 8.94 16.68
N PHE A 28 -0.40 8.36 15.76
CA PHE A 28 -1.84 8.56 15.68
C PHE A 28 -2.60 7.43 16.38
N LEU A 29 -3.40 7.79 17.37
CA LEU A 29 -4.36 6.91 18.03
C LEU A 29 -5.70 7.05 17.32
N LEU A 30 -6.11 6.01 16.56
CA LEU A 30 -7.41 6.02 15.90
C LEU A 30 -8.52 5.90 16.97
N THR A 31 -9.57 6.70 16.83
CA THR A 31 -10.79 6.53 17.62
C THR A 31 -12.04 6.91 16.80
N GLU A 32 -13.19 6.41 17.25
CA GLU A 32 -14.52 6.85 16.81
C GLU A 32 -14.99 8.10 17.58
N ASP A 33 -14.50 8.29 18.81
CA ASP A 33 -14.85 9.37 19.74
C ASP A 33 -13.68 9.63 20.72
N GLN A 34 -13.38 10.89 21.02
CA GLN A 34 -12.30 11.28 21.94
C GLN A 34 -12.79 11.51 23.39
N ASP A 35 -14.07 11.82 23.59
CA ASP A 35 -14.59 12.36 24.86
C ASP A 35 -14.63 11.35 26.01
N ASN A 36 -14.47 10.05 25.70
CA ASN A 36 -14.61 8.94 26.66
C ASN A 36 -13.28 8.35 27.19
N LEU A 37 -12.12 8.88 26.77
CA LEU A 37 -10.80 8.36 27.19
C LEU A 37 -10.54 8.55 28.71
N PRO A 38 -10.22 7.50 29.48
CA PRO A 38 -9.99 7.61 30.90
C PRO A 38 -8.78 8.50 31.22
N PHE A 39 -8.93 9.42 32.18
CA PHE A 39 -7.87 10.37 32.56
C PHE A 39 -6.53 9.71 32.94
N LYS A 40 -6.54 8.45 33.43
CA LYS A 40 -5.33 7.66 33.68
C LYS A 40 -4.55 7.38 32.37
N VAL A 41 -5.25 7.00 31.30
CA VAL A 41 -4.69 6.72 29.98
C VAL A 41 -4.10 8.01 29.40
N VAL A 42 -4.88 9.11 29.41
CA VAL A 42 -4.43 10.43 28.95
C VAL A 42 -3.15 10.88 29.68
N LYS A 43 -3.10 10.74 31.01
CA LYS A 43 -1.91 11.07 31.82
C LYS A 43 -0.69 10.23 31.43
N ASN A 44 -0.87 8.94 31.14
CA ASN A 44 0.21 8.07 30.69
C ASN A 44 0.71 8.50 29.29
N LEU A 45 -0.19 8.76 28.34
CA LEU A 45 0.15 9.26 27.00
C LEU A 45 0.97 10.57 27.07
N MET A 46 0.53 11.54 27.86
CA MET A 46 1.27 12.79 28.08
C MET A 46 2.67 12.57 28.67
N SER A 47 2.82 11.56 29.53
CA SER A 47 4.13 11.17 30.09
C SER A 47 5.03 10.49 29.05
N ILE A 48 4.46 9.71 28.12
CA ILE A 48 5.20 9.06 27.03
C ILE A 48 5.67 10.12 26.03
N ALA A 49 4.78 10.96 25.51
CA ALA A 49 5.12 12.06 24.60
C ALA A 49 6.26 12.93 25.14
N LYS A 50 6.14 13.38 26.40
CA LYS A 50 7.17 14.20 27.06
C LYS A 50 8.50 13.47 27.31
N SER A 51 8.48 12.17 27.60
CA SER A 51 9.71 11.43 27.93
C SER A 51 10.47 10.95 26.69
N GLN A 52 9.79 10.75 25.56
CA GLN A 52 10.39 10.24 24.32
C GLN A 52 10.52 11.29 23.22
N GLN A 53 9.95 12.48 23.39
CA GLN A 53 9.93 13.56 22.38
C GLN A 53 9.19 13.17 21.09
N VAL A 54 8.20 12.28 21.23
CA VAL A 54 7.34 11.79 20.14
C VAL A 54 6.00 12.52 20.21
N ASP A 55 5.47 12.95 19.05
CA ASP A 55 4.16 13.59 18.99
C ASP A 55 3.04 12.53 19.11
N ILE A 56 1.98 12.81 19.85
CA ILE A 56 0.86 11.86 20.06
C ILE A 56 -0.46 12.58 19.83
N ASP A 57 -1.08 12.25 18.69
CA ASP A 57 -2.32 12.84 18.18
C ASP A 57 -3.45 11.81 18.19
N PHE A 58 -4.69 12.29 18.27
CA PHE A 58 -5.88 11.47 18.04
C PHE A 58 -6.36 11.64 16.60
N LEU A 59 -6.58 10.51 15.93
CA LEU A 59 -7.11 10.45 14.58
C LEU A 59 -8.57 10.00 14.65
N GLU A 60 -9.45 10.97 14.82
CA GLU A 60 -10.89 10.74 14.82
C GLU A 60 -11.38 10.46 13.39
N ILE A 61 -11.93 9.27 13.15
CA ILE A 61 -12.53 8.90 11.86
C ILE A 61 -13.95 8.35 12.11
N PRO A 62 -14.99 9.20 12.03
CA PRO A 62 -16.37 8.74 12.13
C PRO A 62 -16.72 7.86 10.92
N HIS A 63 -17.03 6.59 11.19
CA HIS A 63 -17.35 5.59 10.17
C HIS A 63 -18.49 4.68 10.65
N LYS A 64 -19.20 4.05 9.72
CA LYS A 64 -20.31 3.11 9.99
C LYS A 64 -20.00 1.70 9.51
N THR A 65 -18.95 1.53 8.70
CA THR A 65 -18.46 0.24 8.19
C THR A 65 -16.94 0.23 8.12
N GLU A 66 -16.34 -0.96 8.23
CA GLU A 66 -14.88 -1.14 8.09
C GLU A 66 -14.35 -0.65 6.73
N ASN A 67 -15.16 -0.74 5.66
CA ASN A 67 -14.83 -0.18 4.34
C ASN A 67 -14.74 1.36 4.35
N GLU A 68 -15.65 2.06 5.02
CA GLU A 68 -15.59 3.52 5.15
C GLU A 68 -14.34 3.95 5.93
N LEU A 69 -13.96 3.19 6.95
CA LEU A 69 -12.70 3.39 7.68
C LEU A 69 -11.49 3.17 6.78
N PHE A 70 -11.40 2.05 6.05
CA PHE A 70 -10.26 1.78 5.15
C PHE A 70 -10.13 2.82 4.03
N ILE A 71 -11.23 3.29 3.46
CA ILE A 71 -11.22 4.38 2.47
C ILE A 71 -10.69 5.67 3.11
N SER A 72 -11.17 6.03 4.30
CA SER A 72 -10.73 7.24 5.02
C SER A 72 -9.25 7.17 5.42
N LEU A 73 -8.78 6.01 5.86
CA LEU A 73 -7.36 5.74 6.14
C LEU A 73 -6.50 5.82 4.88
N ALA A 74 -6.96 5.30 3.74
CA ALA A 74 -6.24 5.42 2.46
C ALA A 74 -6.03 6.89 2.07
N PHE A 75 -7.06 7.74 2.22
CA PHE A 75 -6.93 9.18 2.00
C PHE A 75 -6.02 9.87 3.03
N LYS A 76 -6.04 9.45 4.31
CA LYS A 76 -5.10 9.97 5.33
C LYS A 76 -3.65 9.59 5.02
N ILE A 77 -3.36 8.36 4.58
CA ILE A 77 -2.02 7.95 4.10
C ILE A 77 -1.58 8.82 2.94
N ALA A 78 -2.43 8.97 1.91
CA ALA A 78 -2.14 9.77 0.72
C ALA A 78 -1.86 11.25 1.07
N ARG A 79 -2.58 11.80 2.05
CA ARG A 79 -2.36 13.15 2.58
C ARG A 79 -1.03 13.26 3.35
N LEU A 80 -0.74 12.37 4.28
CA LEU A 80 0.50 12.38 5.08
C LEU A 80 1.76 12.23 4.20
N ALA A 81 1.66 11.49 3.08
CA ALA A 81 2.73 11.35 2.09
C ALA A 81 2.83 12.54 1.09
N ALA A 82 1.82 13.41 1.05
CA ALA A 82 1.84 14.66 0.28
C ALA A 82 2.28 15.87 1.12
N GLU A 83 2.00 15.85 2.43
CA GLU A 83 2.52 16.80 3.42
C GLU A 83 4.03 16.58 3.64
N ASP A 84 4.46 15.32 3.83
CA ASP A 84 5.87 14.92 3.91
C ASP A 84 6.23 13.89 2.83
N GLY A 85 7.02 14.30 1.84
CA GLY A 85 7.40 13.47 0.67
C GLY A 85 8.33 12.28 0.95
N ASN A 86 8.48 11.86 2.21
CA ASN A 86 9.26 10.68 2.63
C ASN A 86 8.63 10.04 3.88
N THR A 87 7.30 10.03 3.96
CA THR A 87 6.54 9.44 5.07
C THR A 87 6.52 7.91 5.01
N GLN A 88 6.72 7.26 6.15
CA GLN A 88 6.60 5.82 6.37
C GLN A 88 5.52 5.56 7.42
N VAL A 89 4.45 4.82 7.06
CA VAL A 89 3.30 4.57 7.95
C VAL A 89 3.31 3.11 8.42
N THR A 90 3.23 2.89 9.74
CA THR A 90 3.13 1.55 10.33
C THR A 90 1.82 1.41 11.10
N PHE A 91 0.98 0.44 10.71
CA PHE A 91 -0.22 0.06 11.46
C PHE A 91 0.09 -1.04 12.48
N VAL A 92 -0.03 -0.77 13.78
CA VAL A 92 0.06 -1.81 14.82
C VAL A 92 -1.34 -2.36 15.08
N THR A 93 -1.63 -3.56 14.55
CA THR A 93 -2.92 -4.23 14.75
C THR A 93 -2.85 -5.72 14.42
N GLU A 94 -3.54 -6.52 15.24
CA GLU A 94 -3.80 -7.94 14.97
C GLU A 94 -4.85 -8.16 13.86
N ASN A 95 -5.63 -7.12 13.50
CA ASN A 95 -6.64 -7.23 12.44
C ASN A 95 -5.96 -7.30 11.06
N ARG A 96 -5.98 -8.50 10.45
CA ARG A 96 -5.41 -8.78 9.12
C ARG A 96 -6.20 -8.17 7.96
N ASN A 97 -7.40 -7.63 8.18
CA ASN A 97 -8.12 -6.88 7.14
C ASN A 97 -7.30 -5.65 6.66
N TYR A 98 -6.45 -5.10 7.54
CA TYR A 98 -5.49 -4.03 7.22
C TYR A 98 -4.42 -4.45 6.21
N ASP A 99 -4.11 -5.74 6.03
CA ASP A 99 -3.14 -6.18 5.02
C ASP A 99 -3.59 -5.79 3.60
N ASN A 100 -4.91 -5.78 3.33
CA ASN A 100 -5.46 -5.30 2.05
C ASN A 100 -5.23 -3.80 1.83
N LEU A 101 -5.42 -2.98 2.86
CA LEU A 101 -5.16 -1.53 2.82
C LEU A 101 -3.66 -1.27 2.61
N VAL A 102 -2.81 -2.01 3.32
CA VAL A 102 -1.35 -1.90 3.27
C VAL A 102 -0.82 -2.28 1.87
N ASP A 103 -1.30 -3.37 1.28
CA ASP A 103 -0.86 -3.80 -0.05
C ASP A 103 -1.44 -2.91 -1.17
N ALA A 104 -2.66 -2.39 -1.01
CA ALA A 104 -3.19 -1.35 -1.90
C ALA A 104 -2.34 -0.06 -1.83
N ALA A 105 -1.91 0.36 -0.63
CA ALA A 105 -1.07 1.54 -0.45
C ALA A 105 0.34 1.34 -1.06
N LYS A 106 1.00 0.20 -0.81
CA LYS A 106 2.27 -0.17 -1.45
C LYS A 106 2.17 -0.17 -2.98
N SER A 107 1.07 -0.70 -3.52
CA SER A 107 0.81 -0.75 -4.98
C SER A 107 0.68 0.64 -5.62
N ASN A 108 0.41 1.68 -4.82
CA ASN A 108 0.38 3.08 -5.24
C ASN A 108 1.68 3.84 -4.85
N GLY A 109 2.72 3.14 -4.40
CA GLY A 109 4.04 3.71 -4.07
C GLY A 109 4.19 4.25 -2.65
N TYR A 110 3.18 4.10 -1.77
CA TYR A 110 3.27 4.54 -0.38
C TYR A 110 4.06 3.55 0.49
N ALA A 111 4.99 4.05 1.31
CA ALA A 111 5.77 3.22 2.23
C ALA A 111 4.94 2.85 3.47
N VAL A 112 4.17 1.77 3.39
CA VAL A 112 3.23 1.34 4.43
C VAL A 112 3.49 -0.11 4.88
N ALA A 113 3.40 -0.36 6.20
CA ALA A 113 3.55 -1.67 6.82
C ALA A 113 2.43 -1.97 7.85
N ARG A 114 2.22 -3.26 8.17
CA ARG A 114 1.48 -3.72 9.36
C ARG A 114 2.44 -4.42 10.33
N ALA A 115 2.17 -4.28 11.62
CA ALA A 115 2.86 -4.93 12.73
C ALA A 115 1.85 -5.73 13.59
N GLU A 116 2.21 -6.97 13.93
CA GLU A 116 1.42 -7.84 14.82
C GLU A 116 1.71 -7.48 16.30
N GLY A 117 0.99 -6.45 16.75
CA GLY A 117 0.96 -5.99 18.13
C GLY A 117 2.26 -5.37 18.63
N PHE A 118 2.30 -5.10 19.94
CA PHE A 118 3.53 -4.76 20.67
C PHE A 118 4.15 -5.97 21.39
N SER A 119 3.46 -7.11 21.40
CA SER A 119 3.84 -8.32 22.14
C SER A 119 5.14 -8.97 21.65
N ARG A 120 5.76 -8.44 20.60
CA ARG A 120 7.07 -8.84 20.08
C ARG A 120 7.84 -7.58 19.68
N ILE A 121 9.03 -7.38 20.23
CA ILE A 121 9.95 -6.28 19.86
C ILE A 121 10.28 -6.31 18.35
N SER A 122 10.21 -7.49 17.72
CA SER A 122 10.38 -7.69 16.27
C SER A 122 9.19 -7.26 15.40
N ALA A 123 8.04 -6.90 15.98
CA ALA A 123 6.88 -6.43 15.21
C ALA A 123 7.08 -4.98 14.70
N ILE A 124 7.89 -4.19 15.41
CA ILE A 124 8.26 -2.83 15.02
C ILE A 124 9.26 -2.90 13.83
N PRO A 125 8.87 -2.47 12.61
CA PRO A 125 9.70 -2.63 11.41
C PRO A 125 11.00 -1.84 11.56
N SER A 126 12.12 -2.56 11.66
CA SER A 126 13.41 -2.00 12.09
C SER A 126 14.29 -1.49 10.94
N GLY A 127 13.68 -1.07 9.83
CA GLY A 127 14.39 -0.52 8.68
C GLY A 127 13.44 0.08 7.63
N PRO A 128 13.93 1.00 6.78
CA PRO A 128 13.11 1.59 5.73
C PRO A 128 12.67 0.52 4.72
N SER A 129 11.37 0.49 4.41
CA SER A 129 10.89 -0.23 3.22
C SER A 129 11.61 0.34 2.02
N GLN A 130 12.29 -0.50 1.23
CA GLN A 130 13.07 -0.02 0.10
C GLN A 130 12.16 0.72 -0.88
N ILE A 131 12.47 1.99 -1.10
CA ILE A 131 11.75 2.84 -2.05
C ILE A 131 11.92 2.20 -3.43
N GLN A 132 10.86 1.59 -3.95
CA GLN A 132 10.77 1.31 -5.37
C GLN A 132 10.67 2.66 -6.07
N ASN A 133 11.79 3.10 -6.64
CA ASN A 133 11.83 4.32 -7.44
C ASN A 133 10.70 4.26 -8.47
N PRO A 134 9.91 5.34 -8.64
CA PRO A 134 8.80 5.33 -9.58
C PRO A 134 9.31 4.96 -10.97
N ILE A 135 8.74 3.89 -11.53
CA ILE A 135 9.10 3.40 -12.86
C ILE A 135 8.77 4.52 -13.85
N LYS A 136 9.79 5.26 -14.29
CA LYS A 136 9.63 6.23 -15.37
C LYS A 136 9.01 5.50 -16.57
N PRO A 137 7.93 6.02 -17.17
CA PRO A 137 7.39 5.45 -18.40
C PRO A 137 8.53 5.33 -19.42
N THR A 138 8.75 4.12 -19.91
CA THR A 138 9.74 3.89 -20.98
C THR A 138 9.23 4.58 -22.23
N GLU A 139 9.89 5.67 -22.63
CA GLU A 139 9.58 6.34 -23.90
C GLU A 139 9.70 5.32 -25.02
N VAL A 140 8.61 5.15 -25.78
CA VAL A 140 8.52 4.12 -26.84
C VAL A 140 9.30 4.61 -28.06
N SER A 141 10.63 4.52 -27.98
CA SER A 141 11.55 4.98 -29.01
C SER A 141 11.40 4.14 -30.28
N SER A 142 10.72 4.73 -31.27
CA SER A 142 10.30 4.09 -32.52
C SER A 142 11.47 3.88 -33.49
N SER A 143 12.34 2.90 -33.18
CA SER A 143 13.49 2.52 -34.00
C SER A 143 13.25 1.20 -34.77
N LYS A 144 12.70 1.36 -35.98
CA LYS A 144 12.63 0.36 -37.06
C LYS A 144 13.94 -0.47 -37.15
N PRO A 145 13.90 -1.81 -37.01
CA PRO A 145 15.08 -2.65 -37.21
C PRO A 145 15.55 -2.59 -38.67
N ALA A 146 16.76 -2.08 -38.89
CA ALA A 146 17.50 -2.32 -40.12
C ALA A 146 18.25 -3.65 -39.97
N ALA A 147 17.94 -4.63 -40.82
CA ALA A 147 18.61 -5.93 -40.78
C ALA A 147 20.11 -5.76 -41.09
N LYS A 148 20.98 -6.37 -40.27
CA LYS A 148 22.39 -6.59 -40.61
C LYS A 148 22.58 -8.07 -40.92
N VAL A 149 23.21 -8.35 -42.06
CA VAL A 149 23.39 -9.70 -42.59
C VAL A 149 24.54 -10.41 -41.88
N GLU A 150 24.34 -11.69 -41.59
CA GLU A 150 25.41 -12.65 -41.33
C GLU A 150 25.06 -13.94 -42.10
N GLU A 151 26.04 -14.54 -42.78
CA GLU A 151 25.82 -15.42 -43.93
C GLU A 151 26.47 -16.80 -43.70
N VAL A 152 25.66 -17.85 -43.59
CA VAL A 152 26.12 -19.25 -43.66
C VAL A 152 25.11 -20.08 -44.47
N GLN A 153 25.66 -20.95 -45.33
CA GLN A 153 24.98 -21.88 -46.24
C GLN A 153 24.41 -23.10 -45.45
N GLN A 154 23.51 -23.98 -45.91
CA GLN A 154 22.96 -24.42 -47.22
C GLN A 154 21.64 -25.21 -46.89
N GLU A 155 20.69 -25.61 -47.75
CA GLU A 155 20.42 -25.55 -49.20
C GLU A 155 18.89 -25.82 -49.47
N LYS A 156 18.47 -25.71 -50.75
CA LYS A 156 17.36 -26.43 -51.45
C LYS A 156 15.86 -26.21 -51.12
N SER A 157 15.19 -25.77 -52.20
CA SER A 157 13.83 -26.11 -52.67
C SER A 157 12.60 -25.29 -52.21
N SER A 158 11.94 -24.73 -53.22
CA SER A 158 10.63 -24.05 -53.25
C SER A 158 9.73 -24.79 -54.28
N PRO A 159 8.49 -24.36 -54.61
CA PRO A 159 7.62 -23.35 -53.99
C PRO A 159 6.15 -23.81 -53.76
N LYS A 160 5.35 -23.06 -52.98
CA LYS A 160 4.01 -22.55 -53.41
C LYS A 160 3.33 -21.59 -52.42
N GLU A 161 3.29 -20.34 -52.85
CA GLU A 161 2.14 -19.40 -52.88
C GLU A 161 0.75 -19.93 -52.43
N GLU A 162 0.15 -19.28 -51.41
CA GLU A 162 -0.99 -18.35 -51.56
C GLU A 162 -1.23 -17.58 -50.24
N ALA A 163 -1.91 -16.43 -50.31
CA ALA A 163 -2.28 -15.61 -49.16
C ALA A 163 -3.81 -15.57 -48.94
N LYS A 164 -4.26 -15.39 -47.69
CA LYS A 164 -5.61 -14.90 -47.36
C LYS A 164 -5.70 -14.33 -45.94
N GLU A 165 -6.76 -13.56 -45.73
CA GLU A 165 -6.89 -12.58 -44.66
C GLU A 165 -7.61 -13.10 -43.38
N ALA A 166 -7.55 -12.26 -42.36
CA ALA A 166 -8.41 -12.12 -41.17
C ALA A 166 -9.63 -13.05 -40.94
N SER A 167 -9.79 -13.49 -39.69
CA SER A 167 -11.03 -13.20 -38.92
C SER A 167 -10.82 -13.33 -37.40
N GLY A 168 -11.45 -12.44 -36.62
CA GLY A 168 -11.46 -12.46 -35.16
C GLY A 168 -12.70 -13.16 -34.59
N ASP A 169 -12.75 -14.49 -34.62
CA ASP A 169 -13.96 -15.27 -34.26
C ASP A 169 -14.05 -15.77 -32.80
N LYS A 170 -13.05 -15.49 -31.95
CA LYS A 170 -13.07 -15.92 -30.54
C LYS A 170 -14.00 -15.06 -29.67
N ASN A 171 -13.92 -13.73 -29.76
CA ASN A 171 -14.73 -12.84 -28.92
C ASN A 171 -16.23 -12.87 -29.26
N LYS A 172 -16.60 -13.04 -30.54
CA LYS A 172 -18.01 -13.15 -30.94
C LYS A 172 -18.72 -14.35 -30.29
N LYS A 173 -18.03 -15.50 -30.19
CA LYS A 173 -18.57 -16.70 -29.52
C LYS A 173 -18.74 -16.50 -28.01
N LEU A 174 -17.81 -15.81 -27.33
CA LEU A 174 -17.94 -15.50 -25.91
C LEU A 174 -19.15 -14.59 -25.62
N ILE A 175 -19.35 -13.53 -26.42
CA ILE A 175 -20.49 -12.62 -26.27
C ILE A 175 -21.83 -13.33 -26.51
N ALA A 176 -21.92 -14.17 -27.56
CA ALA A 176 -23.12 -14.96 -27.83
C ALA A 176 -23.45 -15.93 -26.67
N SER A 177 -22.44 -16.56 -26.07
CA SER A 177 -22.63 -17.49 -24.95
C SER A 177 -23.11 -16.80 -23.66
N LEU A 178 -22.77 -15.53 -23.45
CA LEU A 178 -23.24 -14.75 -22.29
C LEU A 178 -24.68 -14.27 -22.47
N LEU A 179 -25.07 -13.87 -23.69
CA LEU A 179 -26.43 -13.42 -24.00
C LEU A 179 -27.46 -14.56 -24.03
N SER A 180 -27.03 -15.79 -24.32
CA SER A 180 -27.90 -16.98 -24.30
C SER A 180 -28.16 -17.54 -22.90
N GLY A 181 -27.45 -17.07 -21.87
CA GLY A 181 -27.47 -17.63 -20.51
C GLY A 181 -28.63 -17.17 -19.63
N LYS A 182 -29.89 -17.28 -20.08
CA LYS A 182 -31.05 -16.95 -19.25
C LYS A 182 -32.33 -17.72 -19.58
N ASN A 183 -32.47 -18.91 -18.97
CA ASN A 183 -33.71 -19.53 -18.48
C ASN A 183 -33.31 -20.63 -17.49
#